data_AF-A0A952KUU2-F1
#
_entry.id   AF-A0A952KUU2-F1
#
_cell.length_a   1.000
_cell.length_b   1.000
_cell.length_c   1.000
_cell.angle_alpha   90.00
_cell.angle_beta   90.00
_cell.angle_gamma   90.00
#
_symmetry.space_group_name_H-M   'P 1'
#
loop_
_entity.id
_entity.type
_entity.pdbx_description
1 polymer ?
#
loop_
_entity_poly.entity_id
_entity_poly.type
_entity_poly.pdbx_seq_one_letter_code
_entity_poly.pdbx_strand_id
1 'polypeptide(L)'
;MSDLIRAERALGDFHLTVCTDGRVLFDGGAMFGVVPKTLWSKKVQADEQNRVAFGLNCLLVRTGRHNVLIETGFGNKLSPKLREIYGTQQLLPESL
;
A
#
# COMPACT_ATOMS: atom_id res chain seq x y z
N MET A 1 0.30 17.38 5.30
CA MET A 1 -0.70 16.45 5.88
C MET A 1 -1.75 15.97 4.87
N SER A 2 -2.13 16.77 3.86
CA SER A 2 -3.12 16.39 2.83
C SER A 2 -2.75 15.15 2.01
N ASP A 3 -1.45 14.87 1.83
CA ASP A 3 -0.99 13.90 0.84
C ASP A 3 -1.02 12.44 1.34
N LEU A 4 -1.30 12.26 2.63
CA LEU A 4 -1.42 10.94 3.26
C LEU A 4 -2.84 10.38 3.21
N ILE A 5 -3.86 11.24 3.18
CA ILE A 5 -5.26 10.82 3.14
C ILE A 5 -5.63 10.62 1.68
N ARG A 6 -5.92 9.37 1.31
CA ARG A 6 -6.34 8.99 -0.05
C ARG A 6 -7.84 9.10 -0.24
N ALA A 7 -8.61 8.86 0.81
CA ALA A 7 -10.06 8.92 0.77
C ALA A 7 -10.64 9.00 2.19
N GLU A 8 -11.82 9.60 2.28
CA GLU A 8 -12.65 9.56 3.47
C GLU A 8 -14.07 9.16 3.09
N ARG A 9 -14.71 8.33 3.91
CA ARG A 9 -16.05 7.84 3.62
C ARG A 9 -16.79 7.41 4.88
N ALA A 10 -18.09 7.70 4.92
CA ALA A 10 -18.99 7.10 5.89
C ALA A 10 -19.43 5.70 5.43
N LEU A 11 -19.53 4.77 6.38
CA LEU A 11 -20.12 3.44 6.20
C LEU A 11 -21.05 3.16 7.38
N GLY A 12 -22.34 3.43 7.20
CA GLY A 12 -23.28 3.51 8.32
C GLY A 12 -22.81 4.55 9.33
N ASP A 13 -22.74 4.17 10.60
CA ASP A 13 -22.26 5.05 11.69
C ASP A 13 -20.73 5.15 11.77
N PHE A 14 -19.99 4.45 10.89
CA PHE A 14 -18.53 4.45 10.93
C PHE A 14 -17.95 5.49 9.98
N HIS A 15 -16.91 6.18 10.46
CA HIS A 15 -16.10 7.05 9.63
C HIS A 15 -14.80 6.35 9.26
N LEU A 16 -14.57 6.19 7.96
CA LEU A 16 -13.41 5.53 7.39
C LEU A 16 -12.46 6.57 6.80
N THR A 17 -11.20 6.54 7.21
CA THR A 17 -10.12 7.34 6.59
C THR A 17 -9.08 6.37 6.01
N VAL A 18 -8.91 6.39 4.69
CA VAL A 18 -7.86 5.63 4.00
C VAL A 18 -6.61 6.49 3.98
N CYS A 19 -5.58 6.03 4.67
CA CYS A 19 -4.25 6.64 4.67
C CYS A 19 -3.29 5.82 3.79
N THR A 20 -2.22 6.45 3.31
CA THR A 20 -1.15 5.78 2.57
C THR A 20 0.18 5.89 3.27
N ASP A 21 0.95 4.81 3.25
CA ASP A 21 2.40 4.78 3.51
C ASP A 21 3.15 4.59 2.18
N GLY A 22 2.63 5.15 1.09
CA GLY A 22 3.27 5.09 -0.22
C GLY A 22 3.05 3.79 -1.00
N ARG A 23 4.04 3.40 -1.80
CA ARG A 23 3.97 2.26 -2.74
C ARG A 23 5.17 1.34 -2.60
N VAL A 24 4.96 0.09 -2.99
CA VAL A 24 5.99 -0.95 -3.04
C VAL A 24 5.92 -1.70 -4.37
N LEU A 25 7.06 -2.15 -4.87
CA LEU A 25 7.17 -2.98 -6.06
C LEU A 25 7.49 -4.42 -5.66
N PHE A 26 6.70 -5.38 -6.15
CA PHE A 26 6.99 -6.81 -6.00
C PHE A 26 7.00 -7.50 -7.35
N ASP A 27 7.75 -8.60 -7.46
CA ASP A 27 7.73 -9.42 -8.67
C ASP A 27 6.30 -9.90 -8.98
N GLY A 28 5.83 -9.61 -10.20
CA GLY A 28 4.47 -9.96 -10.62
C GLY A 28 4.25 -11.47 -10.66
N GLY A 29 5.27 -12.25 -11.02
CA GLY A 29 5.17 -13.71 -11.00
C GLY A 29 4.92 -14.25 -9.59
N ALA A 30 5.64 -13.74 -8.60
CA ALA A 30 5.45 -14.08 -7.19
C ALA A 30 4.05 -13.71 -6.68
N MET A 31 3.52 -12.55 -7.11
CA MET A 31 2.22 -12.05 -6.65
C MET A 31 1.01 -12.72 -7.32
N PHE A 32 1.15 -13.12 -8.59
CA PHE A 32 0.09 -13.79 -9.35
C PHE A 32 0.25 -15.32 -9.38
N GLY A 33 1.33 -15.86 -8.81
CA GLY A 33 1.55 -17.29 -8.62
C GLY A 33 1.49 -18.08 -9.93
N VAL A 34 0.57 -19.04 -9.98
CA VAL A 34 0.39 -19.93 -11.15
C VAL A 34 -0.23 -19.23 -12.37
N VAL A 35 -0.76 -18.01 -12.23
CA VAL A 35 -1.40 -17.31 -13.34
C VAL A 35 -0.33 -16.87 -14.36
N PRO A 36 -0.43 -17.27 -15.64
CA PRO A 36 0.54 -16.87 -16.65
C PRO A 36 0.64 -15.35 -16.83
N LYS A 37 1.86 -14.86 -17.05
CA LYS A 37 2.13 -13.42 -17.30
C LYS A 37 1.28 -12.83 -18.42
N THR A 38 1.08 -13.58 -19.50
CA THR A 38 0.24 -13.15 -20.63
C THR A 38 -1.22 -12.90 -20.27
N LEU A 39 -1.71 -13.41 -19.13
CA LEU A 39 -3.05 -13.17 -18.62
C LEU A 39 -3.07 -12.02 -17.62
N TRP A 40 -2.24 -12.06 -16.57
CA TRP A 40 -2.29 -11.03 -15.53
C TRP A 40 -1.75 -9.67 -15.99
N SER A 41 -0.78 -9.65 -16.93
CA SER A 41 -0.21 -8.39 -17.42
C SER A 41 -1.20 -7.53 -18.22
N LYS A 42 -2.32 -8.13 -18.67
CA LYS A 42 -3.44 -7.40 -19.29
C LYS A 42 -4.20 -6.52 -18.29
N LYS A 43 -4.07 -6.79 -16.98
CA LYS A 43 -4.80 -6.09 -15.91
C LYS A 43 -3.88 -5.23 -15.06
N VAL A 44 -2.62 -5.64 -14.89
CA VAL A 44 -1.65 -4.93 -14.07
C VAL A 44 -0.36 -4.78 -14.86
N GLN A 45 0.05 -3.52 -15.08
CA GLN A 45 1.29 -3.21 -15.77
C GLN A 45 2.48 -3.54 -14.87
N ALA A 46 3.44 -4.28 -15.41
CA ALA A 46 4.74 -4.52 -14.79
C ALA A 46 5.80 -3.61 -15.40
N ASP A 47 6.86 -3.32 -14.62
CA ASP A 47 8.07 -2.65 -15.12
C ASP A 47 8.98 -3.63 -15.89
N GLU A 48 10.12 -3.13 -16.37
CA GLU A 48 11.12 -3.91 -17.11
C GLU A 48 11.72 -5.06 -16.28
N GLN A 49 11.68 -4.96 -14.94
CA GLN A 49 12.15 -5.99 -14.01
C GLN A 49 11.03 -6.95 -13.60
N ASN A 50 9.89 -6.95 -14.31
CA ASN A 50 8.71 -7.75 -14.02
C ASN A 50 8.01 -7.42 -12.69
N ARG A 51 8.27 -6.24 -12.12
CA ARG A 51 7.65 -5.83 -10.84
C ARG A 51 6.36 -5.07 -11.07
N VAL A 52 5.40 -5.26 -10.19
CA VAL A 52 4.11 -4.55 -10.18
C VAL A 52 3.96 -3.73 -8.91
N ALA A 53 3.29 -2.58 -9.02
CA ALA A 53 3.17 -1.62 -7.94
C ALA A 53 1.93 -1.85 -7.06
N PHE A 54 2.15 -1.95 -5.75
CA PHE A 54 1.11 -2.05 -4.73
C PHE A 54 1.07 -0.79 -3.88
N GLY A 55 -0.13 -0.41 -3.42
CA GLY A 55 -0.29 0.66 -2.44
C GLY A 55 -0.18 0.11 -1.02
N LEU A 56 0.64 0.75 -0.19
CA LEU A 56 0.69 0.51 1.24
C LEU A 56 -0.43 1.34 1.88
N ASN A 57 -1.66 0.84 1.85
CA ASN A 57 -2.82 1.55 2.38
C ASN A 57 -3.13 1.08 3.80
N CYS A 58 -3.41 2.03 4.68
CA CYS A 58 -3.87 1.80 6.05
C CYS A 58 -5.29 2.35 6.18
N LEU A 59 -6.13 1.69 6.98
CA LEU A 59 -7.51 2.13 7.18
C LEU A 59 -7.74 2.47 8.65
N LEU A 60 -8.04 3.74 8.92
CA LEU A 60 -8.53 4.17 10.22
C LEU A 60 -10.06 4.12 10.23
N VAL A 61 -10.62 3.25 11.07
CA VAL A 61 -12.05 3.11 11.31
C VAL A 61 -12.39 3.77 12.64
N ARG A 62 -13.21 4.82 12.59
CA ARG A 62 -13.79 5.45 13.78
C ARG A 62 -15.23 4.98 13.93
N THR A 63 -15.52 4.32 15.04
CA THR A 63 -16.84 3.73 15.34
C THR A 63 -17.70 4.60 16.27
N GLY A 64 -17.20 5.79 16.64
CA GLY A 64 -17.77 6.64 17.69
C GLY A 64 -17.33 6.26 19.12
N ARG A 65 -16.96 4.99 19.37
CA ARG A 65 -16.42 4.53 20.67
C ARG A 65 -14.95 4.17 20.62
N HIS A 66 -14.52 3.60 19.50
CA HIS A 66 -13.17 3.11 19.30
C HIS A 66 -12.61 3.59 17.97
N ASN A 67 -11.30 3.79 17.96
CA ASN A 67 -10.49 3.98 16.76
C ASN A 67 -9.76 2.65 16.50
N VAL A 68 -10.05 2.03 15.37
CA VAL A 68 -9.42 0.77 14.94
C VAL A 68 -8.55 1.08 13.72
N LEU A 69 -7.26 0.75 13.81
CA LEU A 69 -6.33 0.89 12.69
C LEU A 69 -6.09 -0.49 12.06
N ILE A 70 -6.30 -0.60 10.76
CA ILE A 70 -6.02 -1.81 9.97
C ILE A 70 -4.77 -1.51 9.13
N GLU A 71 -3.74 -2.33 9.33
CA GLU A 71 -2.39 -2.16 8.81
C GLU A 71 -1.68 -0.87 9.28
N THR A 72 -0.35 -0.90 9.27
CA THR A 72 0.49 0.25 9.66
C THR A 72 1.55 0.60 8.63
N GLY A 73 1.43 0.08 7.42
CA GLY A 73 2.45 0.21 6.38
C GLY A 73 3.80 -0.39 6.79
N PHE A 74 4.83 -0.03 6.02
CA PHE A 74 6.21 -0.47 6.23
C PHE A 74 6.97 0.46 7.16
N GLY A 75 6.65 1.75 7.13
CA GLY A 75 7.35 2.78 7.88
C GLY A 75 8.86 2.73 7.67
N ASN A 76 9.62 2.82 8.75
CA ASN A 76 11.08 2.80 8.74
C ASN A 76 11.72 1.41 8.89
N LYS A 77 10.96 0.32 8.84
CA LYS A 77 11.42 -1.03 9.21
C LYS A 77 12.39 -1.67 8.21
N LEU A 78 12.37 -1.23 6.94
CA LEU A 78 13.20 -1.82 5.88
C LEU A 78 14.61 -1.24 5.87
N SER A 79 15.60 -2.13 5.71
CA SER A 79 17.00 -1.76 5.46
C SER A 79 17.17 -1.11 4.08
N PRO A 80 18.25 -0.33 3.84
CA PRO A 80 18.48 0.32 2.54
C PRO A 80 18.45 -0.67 1.36
N LYS A 81 19.06 -1.85 1.53
CA LYS A 81 19.03 -2.92 0.53
C LYS A 81 17.61 -3.39 0.20
N LEU A 82 16.76 -3.57 1.21
CA LEU A 82 15.37 -4.00 0.99
C LEU A 82 14.55 -2.89 0.32
N ARG A 83 14.80 -1.62 0.64
CA ARG A 83 14.14 -0.49 -0.02
C ARG A 83 14.47 -0.43 -1.51
N GLU A 84 15.73 -0.70 -1.88
CA GLU A 84 16.17 -0.77 -3.27
C GLU A 84 15.51 -1.95 -4.02
N ILE A 85 15.56 -3.15 -3.44
CA ILE A 85 14.95 -4.36 -4.03
C ILE A 85 13.46 -4.14 -4.32
N TYR A 86 12.74 -3.59 -3.34
CA TYR A 86 11.29 -3.39 -3.43
C TYR A 86 10.88 -2.02 -3.98
N GLY A 87 11.84 -1.19 -4.42
CA GLY A 87 11.59 0.16 -4.94
C GLY A 87 10.64 0.99 -4.07
N THR A 88 10.80 0.93 -2.75
CA THR A 88 9.80 1.46 -1.82
C THR A 88 9.74 2.98 -1.86
N GLN A 89 8.52 3.52 -1.82
CA GLN A 89 8.23 4.95 -1.81
C GLN A 89 7.45 5.31 -0.53
N GLN A 90 7.89 4.78 0.61
CA GLN A 90 7.19 4.97 1.87
C GLN A 90 7.21 6.42 2.34
N LEU A 91 6.15 6.83 3.04
CA LEU A 91 5.96 8.23 3.47
C LEU A 91 6.07 8.40 4.98
N LEU A 92 5.93 7.32 5.75
CA LEU A 92 6.07 7.33 7.21
C LEU A 92 7.49 6.88 7.61
N PRO A 93 8.16 7.57 8.57
CA PRO A 93 7.65 8.57 9.48
C PRO A 93 7.97 10.01 9.05
N GLU A 94 8.37 10.28 7.80
CA GLU A 94 8.71 11.65 7.37
C GLU A 94 7.56 12.65 7.54
N SER A 95 6.33 12.14 7.71
CA SER A 95 5.15 12.92 8.06
C SER A 95 4.82 13.00 9.56
N LEU A 96 5.70 12.56 10.46
CA LEU A 96 5.62 12.72 11.92
C LEU A 96 6.56 13.82 12.41
#